data_AF-A0A7Z1QEB1-F1
#
_entry.id   AF-A0A7Z1QEB1-F1
#
_cell.length_a   1.000
_cell.length_b   1.000
_cell.length_c   1.000
_cell.angle_alpha   90.00
_cell.angle_beta   90.00
_cell.angle_gamma   90.00
#
_symmetry.space_group_name_H-M   'P 1'
#
loop_
_entity.id
_entity.type
_entity.pdbx_description
1 polymer ?
#
loop_
_entity_poly.entity_id
_entity_poly.type
_entity_poly.pdbx_seq_one_letter_code
_entity_poly.pdbx_strand_id
1 'polypeptide(L)'
;MINLPLLFFYGLISLLIIFLVIKFINDSEKWYILTYFISLLVGVLISYHYFTEKLFLISFIFSMSIYLSVLSIYFFIMASITKKQLRKTINAIKLHGSSYLEDNLITPNEKPFTSNCWYVIYFPSDAVLEIGVNIFRATPQLYKKFYIHTLSGRIVYIKPESLKLLDQNDQNILTSLSGFYSFSKRNKIIVDNYADAIKSETPEPWKISEDIE
;
A
#
# COMPACT_ATOMS: atom_id res chain seq x y z
N MET A 1 45.00 17.34 14.03
CA MET A 1 44.72 15.99 13.54
C MET A 1 43.29 15.96 13.00
N ILE A 2 43.10 15.57 11.74
CA ILE A 2 41.74 15.36 11.19
C ILE A 2 41.16 14.15 11.89
N ASN A 3 39.99 14.33 12.48
CA ASN A 3 39.30 13.27 13.20
C ASN A 3 38.63 12.35 12.16
N LEU A 4 39.39 11.38 11.64
CA LEU A 4 38.96 10.45 10.59
C LEU A 4 37.57 9.80 10.85
N PRO A 5 37.23 9.38 12.09
CA PRO A 5 35.91 8.83 12.39
C PRO A 5 34.79 9.84 12.18
N LEU A 6 35.03 11.10 12.51
CA LEU A 6 34.10 12.20 12.34
C LEU A 6 33.89 12.51 10.85
N LEU A 7 34.99 12.52 10.07
CA LEU A 7 34.96 12.72 8.62
C LEU A 7 34.16 11.60 7.92
N PHE A 8 34.38 10.34 8.31
CA PHE A 8 33.65 9.19 7.79
C PHE A 8 32.15 9.27 8.13
N PHE A 9 31.81 9.64 9.36
CA PHE A 9 30.42 9.80 9.80
C PHE A 9 29.68 10.88 8.99
N TYR A 10 30.27 12.07 8.84
CA TYR A 10 29.66 13.15 8.06
C TYR A 10 29.61 12.84 6.56
N GLY A 11 30.61 12.15 6.01
CA GLY A 11 30.58 11.68 4.62
C GLY A 11 29.43 10.70 4.38
N LEU A 12 29.22 9.76 5.30
CA LEU A 12 28.14 8.77 5.21
C LEU A 12 26.77 9.46 5.35
N ILE A 13 26.61 10.39 6.31
CA ILE A 13 25.39 11.20 6.45
C ILE A 13 25.10 12.01 5.18
N SER A 14 26.12 12.63 4.58
CA SER A 14 25.94 13.43 3.37
C SER A 14 25.44 12.59 2.19
N LEU A 15 26.04 11.41 1.97
CA LEU A 15 25.56 10.43 0.97
C LEU A 15 24.12 10.00 1.25
N LEU A 16 23.78 9.79 2.52
CA LEU A 16 22.47 9.34 2.94
C LEU A 16 21.41 10.45 2.76
N ILE A 17 21.75 11.71 3.02
CA ILE A 17 20.92 12.87 2.71
C ILE A 17 20.69 12.98 1.19
N ILE A 18 21.75 12.85 0.38
CA ILE A 18 21.63 12.89 -1.09
C ILE A 18 20.68 11.79 -1.59
N PHE A 19 20.85 10.56 -1.10
CA PHE A 19 19.97 9.43 -1.42
C PHE A 19 18.50 9.74 -1.07
N LEU A 20 18.25 10.35 0.09
CA LEU A 20 16.90 10.72 0.49
C LEU A 20 16.30 11.86 -0.31
N VAL A 21 17.09 12.86 -0.71
CA VAL A 21 16.60 13.94 -1.57
C VAL A 21 16.16 13.36 -2.92
N ILE A 22 16.98 12.49 -3.52
CA ILE A 22 16.64 11.78 -4.76
C ILE A 22 15.35 10.97 -4.57
N LYS A 23 15.23 10.27 -3.44
CA LYS A 23 14.03 9.49 -3.12
C LYS A 23 12.81 10.40 -2.89
N PHE A 24 12.95 11.54 -2.21
CA PHE A 24 11.86 12.49 -1.97
C PHE A 24 11.29 13.07 -3.26
N ILE A 25 12.15 13.29 -4.25
CA ILE A 25 11.77 13.81 -5.57
C ILE A 25 11.00 12.75 -6.36
N ASN A 26 11.42 11.47 -6.28
CA ASN A 26 10.90 10.40 -7.11
C ASN A 26 9.72 9.62 -6.51
N ASP A 27 9.54 9.65 -5.18
CA ASP A 27 8.54 8.84 -4.49
C ASP A 27 7.28 9.67 -4.18
N SER A 28 6.10 9.07 -4.36
CA SER A 28 4.82 9.74 -4.09
C SER A 28 4.56 9.90 -2.58
N GLU A 29 5.17 9.06 -1.74
CA GLU A 29 4.94 9.04 -0.29
C GLU A 29 5.89 9.95 0.50
N LYS A 30 5.76 11.27 0.27
CA LYS A 30 6.62 12.33 0.84
C LYS A 30 6.68 12.35 2.38
N TRP A 31 5.62 11.94 3.07
CA TRP A 31 5.54 11.94 4.55
C TRP A 31 6.43 10.88 5.21
N TYR A 32 6.60 9.72 4.57
CA TYR A 32 7.52 8.68 5.03
C TYR A 32 8.98 9.15 4.91
N ILE A 33 9.29 9.89 3.85
CA ILE A 33 10.62 10.43 3.61
C ILE A 33 10.90 11.62 4.54
N LEU A 34 9.90 12.43 4.87
CA LEU A 34 10.03 13.50 5.86
C LEU A 34 10.29 12.93 7.27
N THR A 35 9.54 11.90 7.67
CA THR A 35 9.79 11.20 8.96
C THR A 35 11.17 10.55 8.98
N TYR A 36 11.64 10.03 7.85
CA TYR A 36 13.03 9.59 7.69
C TYR A 36 14.01 10.73 7.97
N PHE A 37 13.86 11.87 7.29
CA PHE A 37 14.73 13.04 7.44
C PHE A 37 14.82 13.51 8.89
N ILE A 38 13.68 13.59 9.57
CA ILE A 38 13.61 14.02 10.97
C ILE A 38 14.30 12.99 11.88
N SER A 39 14.07 11.69 11.67
CA SER A 39 14.73 10.64 12.47
C SER A 39 16.25 10.65 12.29
N LEU A 40 16.73 10.91 11.07
CA LEU A 40 18.15 11.02 10.78
C LEU A 40 18.75 12.26 11.44
N LEU A 41 18.09 13.41 11.33
CA LEU A 41 18.53 14.64 12.00
C LEU A 41 18.64 14.46 13.52
N VAL A 42 17.64 13.84 14.15
CA VAL A 42 17.67 13.53 15.58
C VAL A 42 18.82 12.58 15.93
N GLY A 43 19.02 11.53 15.12
CA GLY A 43 20.13 10.58 15.29
C GLY A 43 21.50 11.25 15.19
N VAL A 44 21.68 12.15 14.21
CA VAL A 44 22.90 12.93 14.02
C VAL A 44 23.13 13.92 15.17
N LEU A 45 22.10 14.61 15.64
CA LEU A 45 22.20 15.55 16.75
C LEU A 45 22.57 14.85 18.06
N ILE A 46 21.96 13.70 18.35
CA ILE A 46 22.31 12.86 19.51
C ILE A 46 23.76 12.37 19.37
N SER A 47 24.14 11.87 18.20
CA SER A 47 25.50 11.37 17.96
C SER A 47 26.54 12.46 18.07
N TYR A 48 26.26 13.68 17.59
CA TYR A 48 27.13 14.84 17.71
C TYR A 48 27.33 15.26 19.17
N HIS A 49 26.26 15.29 19.96
CA HIS A 49 26.34 15.72 21.36
C HIS A 49 27.11 14.75 22.25
N TYR A 50 27.04 13.44 21.98
CA TYR A 50 27.69 12.39 22.77
C TYR A 50 28.97 11.83 22.12
N PHE A 51 29.51 12.49 21.08
CA PHE A 51 30.64 11.98 20.32
C PHE A 51 31.94 11.98 21.15
N THR A 52 32.31 10.81 21.65
CA THR A 52 33.67 10.49 22.10
C THR A 52 34.14 9.24 21.35
N GLU A 53 35.44 9.10 21.09
CA GLU A 53 36.00 7.97 20.31
C GLU A 53 35.55 6.59 20.84
N LYS A 54 35.27 6.48 22.15
CA LYS A 54 34.82 5.23 22.80
C LYS A 54 33.31 4.96 22.71
N LEU A 55 32.48 5.98 22.51
CA LEU A 55 31.02 5.86 22.55
C LEU A 55 30.35 5.92 21.16
N PHE A 56 31.13 6.10 20.09
CA PHE A 56 30.63 6.18 18.72
C PHE A 56 29.73 5.00 18.33
N LEU A 57 30.20 3.77 18.56
CA LEU A 57 29.48 2.56 18.16
C LEU A 57 28.17 2.39 18.95
N ILE A 58 28.17 2.77 20.23
CA ILE A 58 26.98 2.75 21.08
C ILE A 58 25.96 3.79 20.59
N SER A 59 26.42 5.00 20.26
CA SER A 59 25.56 6.06 19.74
C SER A 59 24.96 5.71 18.39
N PHE A 60 25.73 5.09 17.49
CA PHE A 60 25.27 4.61 16.19
C PHE A 60 24.19 3.52 16.34
N ILE A 61 24.42 2.51 17.20
CA ILE A 61 23.43 1.45 17.46
C ILE A 61 22.15 2.03 18.05
N PHE A 62 22.27 2.96 18.99
CA PHE A 62 21.12 3.62 19.61
C PHE A 62 20.30 4.43 18.60
N SER A 63 20.97 5.18 17.73
CA SER A 63 20.33 5.91 16.62
C SER A 63 19.60 4.98 15.66
N MET A 64 20.21 3.85 15.27
CA MET A 64 19.57 2.85 14.40
C MET A 64 18.39 2.15 15.06
N SER A 65 18.45 1.95 16.38
CA SER A 65 17.36 1.35 17.16
C SER A 65 16.15 2.28 17.26
N ILE A 66 16.39 3.59 17.49
CA ILE A 66 15.34 4.61 17.44
C ILE A 66 14.72 4.64 16.03
N TYR A 67 15.55 4.61 14.99
CA TYR A 67 15.10 4.57 13.60
C TYR A 67 14.16 3.39 13.32
N LEU A 68 14.58 2.17 13.66
CA LEU A 68 13.77 0.95 13.48
C LEU A 68 12.46 1.01 14.27
N SER A 69 12.48 1.62 15.46
CA SER A 69 11.31 1.79 16.31
C SER A 69 10.30 2.75 15.67
N VAL A 70 10.75 3.91 15.20
CA VAL A 70 9.89 4.89 14.50
C VAL A 70 9.30 4.29 13.22
N LEU A 71 10.11 3.56 12.44
CA LEU A 71 9.67 2.85 11.24
C LEU A 71 8.57 1.84 11.55
N SER A 72 8.76 1.03 12.59
CA SER A 72 7.81 0.01 13.01
C SER A 72 6.49 0.64 13.47
N ILE A 73 6.56 1.73 14.24
CA ILE A 73 5.39 2.49 14.68
C ILE A 73 4.64 3.09 13.49
N TYR A 74 5.35 3.67 12.52
CA TYR A 74 4.75 4.22 11.30
C TYR A 74 3.98 3.14 10.54
N PHE A 75 4.60 2.00 10.24
CA PHE A 75 3.93 0.90 9.55
C PHE A 75 2.74 0.35 10.33
N PHE A 76 2.86 0.27 11.66
CA PHE A 76 1.77 -0.17 12.52
C PHE A 76 0.57 0.79 12.48
N ILE A 77 0.82 2.10 12.57
CA ILE A 77 -0.21 3.13 12.48
C ILE A 77 -0.89 3.08 11.11
N MET A 78 -0.11 3.06 10.03
CA MET A 78 -0.64 2.98 8.66
C MET A 78 -1.48 1.72 8.47
N ALA A 79 -0.98 0.57 8.91
CA ALA A 79 -1.72 -0.68 8.83
C ALA A 79 -3.04 -0.62 9.62
N SER A 80 -3.02 -0.01 10.80
CA SER A 80 -4.20 0.14 11.66
C SER A 80 -5.25 1.07 11.03
N ILE A 81 -4.82 2.19 10.44
CA ILE A 81 -5.69 3.12 9.72
C ILE A 81 -6.33 2.41 8.53
N THR A 82 -5.54 1.71 7.71
CA THR A 82 -6.05 0.98 6.53
C THR A 82 -7.03 -0.12 6.93
N LYS A 83 -6.74 -0.91 7.99
CA LYS A 83 -7.68 -1.91 8.52
C LYS A 83 -8.99 -1.29 9.01
N LYS A 84 -8.91 -0.16 9.72
CA LYS A 84 -10.09 0.57 10.21
C LYS A 84 -10.93 1.09 9.04
N GLN A 85 -10.29 1.62 8.00
CA GLN A 85 -10.96 2.06 6.78
C GLN A 85 -11.62 0.89 6.05
N LEU A 86 -10.90 -0.22 5.85
CA LEU A 86 -11.44 -1.43 5.22
C LEU A 86 -12.69 -1.93 5.95
N ARG A 87 -12.66 -2.03 7.28
CA ARG A 87 -13.84 -2.43 8.07
C ARG A 87 -15.03 -1.48 7.89
N LYS A 88 -14.78 -0.17 7.86
CA LYS A 88 -15.83 0.82 7.60
C LYS A 88 -16.43 0.64 6.20
N THR A 89 -15.59 0.40 5.19
CA THR A 89 -16.04 0.15 3.82
C THR A 89 -16.85 -1.13 3.71
N ILE A 90 -16.39 -2.23 4.32
CA ILE A 90 -17.15 -3.50 4.36
C ILE A 90 -18.54 -3.27 4.97
N ASN A 91 -18.60 -2.58 6.12
CA ASN A 91 -19.88 -2.26 6.76
C ASN A 91 -20.77 -1.37 5.89
N ALA A 92 -20.18 -0.40 5.17
CA ALA A 92 -20.94 0.47 4.27
C ALA A 92 -21.50 -0.31 3.06
N ILE A 93 -20.72 -1.23 2.48
CA ILE A 93 -21.18 -2.12 1.41
C ILE A 93 -22.26 -3.07 1.92
N LYS A 94 -22.14 -3.59 3.14
CA LYS A 94 -23.20 -4.39 3.76
C LYS A 94 -24.52 -3.64 3.90
N LEU A 95 -24.51 -2.31 4.00
CA LEU A 95 -25.70 -1.49 4.12
C LEU A 95 -26.24 -1.06 2.75
N HIS A 96 -25.36 -0.60 1.86
CA HIS A 96 -25.75 0.09 0.63
C HIS A 96 -25.55 -0.75 -0.65
N GLY A 97 -24.62 -1.70 -0.65
CA GLY A 97 -24.31 -2.56 -1.80
C GLY A 97 -23.44 -1.87 -2.84
N SER A 98 -23.71 -2.18 -4.11
CA SER A 98 -23.02 -1.65 -5.30
C SER A 98 -23.01 -0.11 -5.39
N SER A 99 -24.09 0.55 -4.96
CA SER A 99 -24.18 2.03 -4.96
C SER A 99 -23.06 2.71 -4.17
N TYR A 100 -22.64 2.13 -3.04
CA TYR A 100 -21.53 2.67 -2.26
C TYR A 100 -20.20 2.63 -3.02
N LEU A 101 -19.95 1.55 -3.79
CA LEU A 101 -18.74 1.44 -4.60
C LEU A 101 -18.70 2.52 -5.68
N GLU A 102 -19.81 2.71 -6.39
CA GLU A 102 -19.91 3.66 -7.51
C GLU A 102 -19.67 5.09 -7.02
N ASP A 103 -20.33 5.48 -5.91
CA ASP A 103 -20.27 6.84 -5.36
C ASP A 103 -18.96 7.19 -4.66
N ASN A 104 -18.28 6.20 -4.03
CA ASN A 104 -17.16 6.49 -3.12
C ASN A 104 -15.81 5.92 -3.56
N LEU A 105 -15.80 4.84 -4.35
CA LEU A 105 -14.56 4.12 -4.69
C LEU A 105 -14.23 4.18 -6.18
N ILE A 106 -15.23 4.27 -7.05
CA ILE A 106 -15.07 4.27 -8.51
C ILE A 106 -15.01 5.69 -9.05
N THR A 107 -15.94 6.56 -8.65
CA THR A 107 -15.99 7.96 -9.09
C THR A 107 -15.09 8.80 -8.20
N PRO A 108 -13.87 9.19 -8.61
CA PRO A 108 -12.99 9.96 -7.76
C PRO A 108 -13.34 11.43 -7.95
N ASN A 109 -14.06 12.03 -7.00
CA ASN A 109 -13.88 13.46 -6.76
C ASN A 109 -12.41 13.65 -6.36
N GLU A 110 -11.63 14.20 -7.29
CA GLU A 110 -10.28 14.76 -7.15
C GLU A 110 -9.70 14.74 -5.73
N LYS A 111 -9.06 13.64 -5.30
CA LYS A 111 -8.23 13.64 -4.08
C LYS A 111 -6.85 13.05 -4.39
N PRO A 112 -5.85 13.92 -4.68
CA PRO A 112 -4.54 13.50 -5.16
C PRO A 112 -3.59 12.92 -4.10
N PHE A 113 -4.02 12.73 -2.83
CA PHE A 113 -3.03 12.62 -1.75
C PHE A 113 -3.22 11.48 -0.74
N THR A 114 -4.30 10.69 -0.84
CA THR A 114 -4.58 9.61 0.13
C THR A 114 -5.37 8.42 -0.44
N SER A 115 -5.55 8.32 -1.77
CA SER A 115 -6.38 7.26 -2.34
C SER A 115 -5.74 5.90 -2.02
N ASN A 116 -6.39 5.16 -1.12
CA ASN A 116 -6.18 3.74 -1.04
C ASN A 116 -6.56 3.22 -2.43
N CYS A 117 -5.57 2.90 -3.26
CA CYS A 117 -5.83 2.25 -4.54
C CYS A 117 -6.56 0.95 -4.21
N TRP A 118 -7.86 0.94 -4.46
CA TRP A 118 -8.64 -0.28 -4.46
C TRP A 118 -8.19 -1.07 -5.67
N TYR A 119 -7.77 -2.30 -5.41
CA TYR A 119 -7.32 -3.23 -6.42
C TYR A 119 -8.41 -4.25 -6.67
N VAL A 120 -8.53 -4.65 -7.93
CA VAL A 120 -9.29 -5.81 -8.36
C VAL A 120 -8.29 -6.90 -8.70
N ILE A 121 -8.51 -8.07 -8.11
CA ILE A 121 -7.92 -9.33 -8.55
C ILE A 121 -9.02 -10.14 -9.20
N TYR A 122 -8.85 -10.44 -10.48
CA TYR A 122 -9.79 -11.25 -11.25
C TYR A 122 -9.08 -12.47 -11.81
N PHE A 123 -9.60 -13.65 -11.50
CA PHE A 123 -9.17 -14.95 -12.01
C PHE A 123 -10.27 -15.48 -12.95
N PRO A 124 -10.17 -15.25 -14.27
CA PRO A 124 -11.21 -15.63 -15.21
C PRO A 124 -11.48 -17.15 -15.21
N SER A 125 -10.41 -17.96 -15.18
CA SER A 125 -10.48 -19.42 -15.22
C SER A 125 -11.19 -20.03 -14.01
N ASP A 126 -11.11 -19.38 -12.85
CA ASP A 126 -11.75 -19.83 -11.61
C ASP A 126 -13.10 -19.14 -11.36
N ALA A 127 -13.51 -18.21 -12.25
CA ALA A 127 -14.65 -17.32 -12.06
C ALA A 127 -14.63 -16.60 -10.70
N VAL A 128 -13.45 -16.10 -10.29
CA VAL A 128 -13.26 -15.43 -8.99
C VAL A 128 -12.90 -13.96 -9.17
N LEU A 129 -13.63 -13.08 -8.47
CA LEU A 129 -13.34 -11.66 -8.30
C LEU A 129 -13.09 -11.35 -6.82
N GLU A 130 -11.98 -10.69 -6.53
CA GLU A 130 -11.69 -10.15 -5.21
C GLU A 130 -11.33 -8.67 -5.32
N ILE A 131 -11.97 -7.84 -4.49
CA ILE A 131 -11.73 -6.40 -4.43
C ILE A 131 -11.13 -6.09 -3.07
N GLY A 132 -10.02 -5.35 -3.03
CA GLY A 132 -9.32 -5.10 -1.77
C GLY A 132 -8.27 -4.02 -1.82
N VAL A 133 -7.56 -3.87 -0.70
CA VAL A 133 -6.48 -2.90 -0.55
C VAL A 133 -5.22 -3.58 -0.02
N ASN A 134 -4.05 -3.08 -0.42
CA ASN A 134 -2.81 -3.43 0.25
C ASN A 134 -2.70 -2.61 1.55
N ILE A 135 -2.62 -3.29 2.70
CA ILE A 135 -2.57 -2.64 4.02
C ILE A 135 -1.38 -1.69 4.18
N PHE A 136 -0.27 -2.02 3.53
CA PHE A 136 0.98 -1.26 3.56
C PHE A 136 1.13 -0.31 2.39
N ARG A 137 0.10 -0.14 1.56
CA ARG A 137 0.11 0.72 0.35
C ARG A 137 1.26 0.41 -0.61
N ALA A 138 1.75 -0.83 -0.59
CA ALA A 138 2.76 -1.25 -1.52
C ALA A 138 2.25 -1.11 -2.96
N THR A 139 3.15 -0.77 -3.87
CA THR A 139 2.88 -0.84 -5.30
C THR A 139 3.11 -2.27 -5.79
N PRO A 140 2.27 -2.79 -6.70
CA PRO A 140 2.46 -4.11 -7.26
C PRO A 140 3.75 -4.15 -8.09
N GLN A 141 4.52 -5.23 -7.94
CA GLN A 141 5.77 -5.47 -8.65
C GLN A 141 5.69 -6.79 -9.40
N LEU A 142 6.18 -6.82 -10.64
CA LEU A 142 6.22 -8.03 -11.46
C LEU A 142 6.92 -9.17 -10.73
N TYR A 143 6.34 -10.36 -10.84
CA TYR A 143 6.85 -11.61 -10.26
C TYR A 143 7.04 -11.61 -8.74
N LYS A 144 6.50 -10.62 -8.02
CA LYS A 144 6.50 -10.61 -6.56
C LYS A 144 5.09 -10.80 -6.03
N LYS A 145 4.98 -11.50 -4.90
CA LYS A 145 3.69 -11.68 -4.22
C LYS A 145 3.16 -10.33 -3.77
N PHE A 146 1.97 -9.99 -4.25
CA PHE A 146 1.22 -8.82 -3.87
C PHE A 146 0.01 -9.22 -3.06
N TYR A 147 -0.02 -8.86 -1.78
CA TYR A 147 -1.08 -9.22 -0.85
C TYR A 147 -2.12 -8.12 -0.77
N ILE A 148 -3.40 -8.50 -0.82
CA ILE A 148 -4.53 -7.61 -0.60
C ILE A 148 -5.42 -8.14 0.51
N HIS A 149 -5.97 -7.24 1.30
CA HIS A 149 -7.07 -7.54 2.20
C HIS A 149 -8.37 -7.15 1.50
N THR A 150 -9.25 -8.13 1.35
CA THR A 150 -10.41 -8.04 0.48
C THR A 150 -11.65 -7.57 1.24
N LEU A 151 -12.65 -7.11 0.50
CA LEU A 151 -13.97 -6.78 1.02
C LEU A 151 -14.73 -8.00 1.54
N SER A 152 -14.40 -9.20 1.03
CA SER A 152 -14.87 -10.48 1.57
C SER A 152 -14.24 -10.85 2.93
N GLY A 153 -13.30 -10.03 3.43
CA GLY A 153 -12.62 -10.25 4.72
C GLY A 153 -11.43 -11.21 4.65
N ARG A 154 -11.05 -11.65 3.44
CA ARG A 154 -9.95 -12.58 3.20
C ARG A 154 -8.63 -11.81 2.98
N ILE A 155 -7.54 -12.57 3.06
CA ILE A 155 -6.22 -12.12 2.59
C ILE A 155 -5.88 -12.96 1.38
N VAL A 156 -5.75 -12.29 0.23
CA VAL A 156 -5.46 -12.94 -1.05
C VAL A 156 -4.13 -12.41 -1.57
N TYR A 157 -3.39 -13.24 -2.30
CA TYR A 157 -2.19 -12.79 -2.99
C TYR A 157 -2.26 -13.13 -4.46
N ILE A 158 -1.63 -12.29 -5.27
CA ILE A 158 -1.37 -12.55 -6.68
C ILE A 158 0.10 -12.27 -6.97
N LYS A 159 0.67 -13.01 -7.92
CA LYS A 159 2.00 -12.76 -8.47
C LYS A 159 1.78 -12.25 -9.90
N PRO A 160 1.76 -10.93 -10.14
CA PRO A 160 1.46 -10.40 -11.46
C PRO A 160 2.60 -10.75 -12.42
N GLU A 161 2.25 -11.40 -13.53
CA GLU A 161 3.18 -11.69 -14.63
C GLU A 161 3.21 -10.54 -15.64
N SER A 162 2.14 -9.74 -15.69
CA SER A 162 2.07 -8.46 -16.39
C SER A 162 1.34 -7.43 -15.52
N LEU A 163 1.64 -6.14 -15.73
CA LEU A 163 0.97 -5.02 -15.03
C LEU A 163 -0.01 -4.26 -15.93
N LYS A 164 -0.24 -4.71 -17.17
CA LYS A 164 -0.78 -3.83 -18.23
C LYS A 164 -1.84 -4.39 -19.18
N LEU A 165 -2.39 -5.59 -19.00
CA LEU A 165 -3.37 -6.09 -19.98
C LEU A 165 -4.69 -6.46 -19.31
N LEU A 166 -5.63 -5.51 -19.32
CA LEU A 166 -7.07 -5.76 -19.17
C LEU A 166 -7.67 -6.47 -20.41
N ASP A 167 -6.90 -6.57 -21.51
CA ASP A 167 -7.36 -7.04 -22.81
C ASP A 167 -7.29 -8.56 -23.03
N GLN A 168 -6.71 -9.33 -22.09
CA GLN A 168 -6.57 -10.78 -22.26
C GLN A 168 -7.55 -11.53 -21.35
N ASN A 169 -8.61 -12.06 -21.97
CA ASN A 169 -9.71 -12.77 -21.31
C ASN A 169 -9.29 -14.00 -20.48
N ASP A 170 -8.08 -14.53 -20.69
CA ASP A 170 -7.63 -15.78 -20.07
C ASP A 170 -6.50 -15.60 -19.04
N GLN A 171 -6.11 -14.36 -18.73
CA GLN A 171 -5.03 -14.09 -17.76
C GLN A 171 -5.57 -13.55 -16.44
N ASN A 172 -4.86 -13.86 -15.36
CA ASN A 172 -5.14 -13.32 -14.04
C ASN A 172 -4.85 -11.81 -14.02
N ILE A 173 -5.87 -11.02 -13.71
CA ILE A 173 -5.81 -9.57 -13.80
C ILE A 173 -5.58 -8.98 -12.41
N LEU A 174 -4.59 -8.10 -12.30
CA LEU A 174 -4.43 -7.18 -11.17
C LEU A 174 -4.47 -5.75 -11.70
N THR A 175 -5.48 -4.99 -11.32
CA THR A 175 -5.64 -3.60 -11.77
C THR A 175 -6.35 -2.74 -10.72
N SER A 176 -6.49 -1.44 -10.97
CA SER A 176 -7.30 -0.56 -10.13
C SER A 176 -8.79 -0.86 -10.30
N LEU A 177 -9.56 -0.71 -9.22
CA LEU A 177 -11.01 -0.91 -9.23
C LEU A 177 -11.70 0.00 -10.25
N SER A 178 -11.35 1.29 -10.28
CA SER A 178 -11.91 2.23 -11.24
C SER A 178 -11.57 1.87 -12.69
N GLY A 179 -10.35 1.38 -12.93
CA GLY A 179 -9.92 0.92 -14.26
C GLY A 179 -10.66 -0.33 -14.71
N PHE A 180 -10.82 -1.33 -13.82
CA PHE A 180 -11.58 -2.54 -14.12
C PHE A 180 -13.06 -2.22 -14.39
N TYR A 181 -13.67 -1.42 -13.53
CA TYR A 181 -15.10 -1.08 -13.59
C TYR A 181 -15.48 -0.32 -14.86
N SER A 182 -14.65 0.62 -15.28
CA SER A 182 -14.90 1.45 -16.47
C SER A 182 -14.55 0.77 -17.80
N PHE A 183 -13.85 -0.37 -17.75
CA PHE A 183 -13.37 -1.05 -18.96
C PHE A 183 -14.49 -1.63 -19.82
N SER A 184 -15.51 -2.25 -19.21
CA SER A 184 -16.64 -2.83 -19.95
C SER A 184 -17.91 -2.88 -19.10
N LYS A 185 -19.08 -2.95 -19.74
CA LYS A 185 -20.37 -3.16 -19.05
C LYS A 185 -20.37 -4.47 -18.24
N ARG A 186 -19.74 -5.53 -18.78
CA ARG A 186 -19.60 -6.81 -18.10
C ARG A 186 -18.80 -6.67 -16.81
N ASN A 187 -17.68 -5.95 -16.83
CA ASN A 187 -16.86 -5.73 -15.64
C ASN A 187 -17.61 -4.92 -14.57
N LYS A 188 -18.38 -3.92 -14.98
CA LYS A 188 -19.30 -3.18 -14.10
C LYS A 188 -20.28 -4.14 -13.40
N ILE A 189 -20.98 -4.98 -14.15
CA ILE A 189 -21.94 -5.96 -13.61
C ILE A 189 -21.25 -6.92 -12.63
N ILE A 190 -20.06 -7.44 -12.96
CA ILE A 190 -19.29 -8.33 -12.09
C ILE A 190 -18.96 -7.66 -10.75
N VAL A 191 -18.54 -6.39 -10.76
CA VAL A 191 -18.23 -5.63 -9.54
C VAL A 191 -19.49 -5.32 -8.74
N ASP A 192 -20.58 -4.94 -9.40
CA ASP A 192 -21.85 -4.62 -8.75
C ASP A 192 -22.42 -5.88 -8.07
N ASN A 193 -22.45 -7.02 -8.78
CA ASN A 193 -22.88 -8.31 -8.25
C ASN A 193 -22.03 -8.75 -7.04
N TYR A 194 -20.72 -8.55 -7.08
CA TYR A 194 -19.84 -8.84 -5.95
C TYR A 194 -20.21 -8.02 -4.71
N ALA A 195 -20.48 -6.72 -4.87
CA ALA A 195 -20.87 -5.84 -3.76
C ALA A 195 -22.23 -6.23 -3.18
N ASP A 196 -23.18 -6.56 -4.05
CA ASP A 196 -24.52 -6.97 -3.65
C ASP A 196 -24.53 -8.37 -3.02
N ALA A 197 -23.62 -9.26 -3.44
CA ALA A 197 -23.40 -10.55 -2.78
C ALA A 197 -22.88 -10.38 -1.34
N ILE A 198 -21.98 -9.40 -1.09
CA ILE A 198 -21.54 -9.03 0.27
C ILE A 198 -22.70 -8.48 1.10
N LYS A 199 -23.53 -7.62 0.50
CA LYS A 199 -24.73 -7.05 1.15
C LYS A 199 -25.73 -8.13 1.56
N SER A 200 -25.96 -9.10 0.69
CA SER A 200 -26.83 -10.26 0.93
C SER A 200 -26.19 -11.32 1.84
N GLU A 201 -24.99 -11.08 2.37
CA GLU A 201 -24.22 -12.00 3.22
C GLU A 201 -24.05 -13.40 2.60
N THR A 202 -23.86 -13.44 1.28
CA THR A 202 -23.61 -14.68 0.54
C THR A 202 -22.33 -15.34 1.08
N PRO A 203 -22.27 -16.68 1.25
CA PRO A 203 -21.08 -17.35 1.80
C PRO A 203 -19.79 -17.15 0.99
N GLU A 204 -19.91 -17.08 -0.34
CA GLU A 204 -18.78 -16.94 -1.27
C GLU A 204 -19.01 -15.76 -2.23
N PRO A 205 -18.98 -14.50 -1.75
CA PRO A 205 -19.30 -13.33 -2.55
C PRO A 205 -18.29 -13.07 -3.69
N TRP A 206 -17.12 -13.72 -3.63
CA TRP A 206 -16.07 -13.62 -4.65
C TRP A 206 -16.31 -14.51 -5.87
N LYS A 207 -17.27 -15.45 -5.82
CA LYS A 207 -17.61 -16.26 -6.98
C LYS A 207 -18.52 -15.47 -7.92
N ILE A 208 -18.16 -15.47 -9.19
CA ILE A 208 -18.94 -14.84 -10.25
C ILE A 208 -19.97 -15.85 -10.73
N SER A 209 -21.24 -15.44 -10.79
CA SER A 209 -22.31 -16.27 -11.35
C SER A 209 -22.08 -16.49 -12.85
N GLU A 210 -22.28 -17.71 -13.33
CA GLU A 210 -22.09 -18.05 -14.75
C GLU A 210 -23.10 -17.36 -15.70
N ASP A 211 -24.20 -16.83 -15.17
CA ASP A 211 -25.29 -16.20 -15.94
C ASP A 211 -25.04 -14.74 -16.36
N ILE A 212 -23.78 -14.27 -16.41
CA ILE A 212 -23.45 -12.90 -16.85
C ILE A 212 -23.23 -12.91 -18.38
N GLU A 213 -24.33 -12.93 -19.12
CA GLU A 213 -24.38 -12.63 -20.58
C GLU A 213 -24.48 -11.12 -20.85
#